data_AF-A0A1G9PWN7-F1
#
_entry.id   AF-A0A1G9PWN7-F1
#
_cell.length_a   1.000
_cell.length_b   1.000
_cell.length_c   1.000
_cell.angle_alpha   90.00
_cell.angle_beta   90.00
_cell.angle_gamma   90.00
#
_symmetry.space_group_name_H-M   'P 1'
#
loop_
_entity.id
_entity.type
_entity.pdbx_description
1 polymer ?
#
loop_
_entity_poly.entity_id
_entity_poly.type
_entity_poly.pdbx_seq_one_letter_code
_entity_poly.pdbx_strand_id
1 'polypeptide(L)'
;MSSYDDDTLPLQPPVRLPDEATLAAAVRAAPLAAELKPEGDDAAVLAAWAGHCRERLAADGGLLLGLIRMYLSREPLAGDVPEPLTGLGLVRQEEPHSLSWLGLWAARLVIAATTGQEIPVMGGLAEADAATLLHGLRSYPRGERDEELAGWLKNRERAAAAFEIASVLGQVSPLSRAVGVELLSSSLGDEGRLALSGLLEEPRLGAVIAARTGRDERRTAPEELAWVLVDMTAALLEFGGETGEVIESVALGMDAEEQAGTIAILAFGEHPWTGRVLRVFIDHHPDARVVAAARKALRRLHGLAELRA
;
A
#
# COMPACT_ATOMS: atom_id res chain seq x y z
N MET A 1 17.62 -7.73 6.06
CA MET A 1 17.17 -6.41 5.57
C MET A 1 17.03 -6.52 4.07
N SER A 2 15.81 -6.75 3.58
CA SER A 2 15.56 -6.90 2.15
C SER A 2 15.88 -5.58 1.46
N SER A 3 16.70 -5.64 0.42
CA SER A 3 16.92 -4.52 -0.50
C SER A 3 15.56 -4.18 -1.12
N TYR A 4 14.96 -3.07 -0.72
CA TYR A 4 13.84 -2.48 -1.45
C TYR A 4 14.45 -1.73 -2.63
N ASP A 5 14.94 -2.47 -3.62
CA ASP A 5 15.36 -1.91 -4.90
C ASP A 5 14.12 -1.55 -5.72
N ASP A 6 13.99 -0.25 -5.99
CA ASP A 6 13.68 0.35 -7.31
C ASP A 6 12.84 -0.48 -8.29
N ASP A 7 11.59 -0.74 -7.89
CA ASP A 7 10.38 -0.86 -8.72
C ASP A 7 9.26 -1.35 -7.79
N THR A 8 8.89 -0.54 -6.79
CA THR A 8 7.69 -0.85 -6.00
C THR A 8 6.49 -0.72 -6.90
N LEU A 9 6.01 -1.86 -7.42
CA LEU A 9 4.72 -1.95 -8.11
C LEU A 9 3.67 -1.18 -7.29
N PRO A 10 2.76 -0.46 -7.98
CA PRO A 10 1.72 0.28 -7.29
C PRO A 10 0.94 -0.65 -6.36
N LEU A 11 0.60 -0.14 -5.17
CA LEU A 11 -0.21 -0.89 -4.22
C LEU A 11 -1.52 -1.31 -4.90
N GLN A 12 -1.81 -2.60 -4.82
CA GLN A 12 -2.96 -3.20 -5.48
C GLN A 12 -4.16 -3.09 -4.55
N PRO A 13 -5.31 -2.59 -5.04
CA PRO A 13 -6.50 -2.44 -4.22
C PRO A 13 -6.99 -3.79 -3.71
N PRO A 14 -7.78 -3.80 -2.62
CA PRO A 14 -8.31 -5.03 -2.06
C PRO A 14 -9.17 -5.78 -3.07
N VAL A 15 -9.29 -7.09 -2.86
CA VAL A 15 -10.23 -7.93 -3.62
C VAL A 15 -11.40 -8.36 -2.74
N ARG A 16 -12.54 -8.61 -3.38
CA ARG A 16 -13.69 -9.25 -2.75
C ARG A 16 -13.68 -10.72 -3.11
N LEU A 17 -13.46 -11.56 -2.09
CA LEU A 17 -13.53 -13.01 -2.20
C LEU A 17 -14.61 -13.51 -1.25
N PRO A 18 -15.33 -14.58 -1.61
CA PRO A 18 -16.24 -15.24 -0.67
C PRO A 18 -15.43 -16.03 0.37
N ASP A 19 -16.14 -16.63 1.32
CA ASP A 19 -15.50 -17.49 2.33
C ASP A 19 -14.83 -18.75 1.73
N GLU A 20 -14.03 -19.41 2.57
CA GLU A 20 -13.24 -20.58 2.19
C GLU A 20 -14.11 -21.71 1.62
N ALA A 21 -15.25 -21.98 2.26
CA ALA A 21 -16.19 -23.02 1.84
C ALA A 21 -16.77 -22.75 0.44
N THR A 22 -17.11 -21.49 0.16
CA THR A 22 -17.62 -21.07 -1.15
C THR A 22 -16.53 -21.15 -2.22
N LEU A 23 -15.29 -20.75 -1.91
CA LEU A 23 -14.16 -20.92 -2.84
C LEU A 23 -13.90 -22.41 -3.13
N ALA A 24 -13.90 -23.27 -2.11
CA ALA A 24 -13.70 -24.70 -2.28
C ALA A 24 -14.84 -25.36 -3.08
N ALA A 25 -16.08 -24.93 -2.88
CA ALA A 25 -17.20 -25.34 -3.70
C ALA A 25 -17.04 -24.90 -5.17
N ALA A 26 -16.53 -23.68 -5.42
CA ALA A 26 -16.23 -23.22 -6.77
C ALA A 26 -15.12 -24.05 -7.43
N VAL A 27 -14.08 -24.45 -6.68
CA VAL A 27 -13.04 -25.38 -7.17
C VAL A 27 -13.65 -26.70 -7.61
N ARG A 28 -14.52 -27.30 -6.79
CA ARG A 28 -15.18 -28.58 -7.10
C ARG A 28 -16.12 -28.49 -8.30
N ALA A 29 -16.66 -27.30 -8.58
CA ALA A 29 -17.53 -27.03 -9.72
C ALA A 29 -16.77 -26.65 -11.00
N ALA A 30 -15.45 -26.43 -10.94
CA ALA A 30 -14.67 -26.06 -12.12
C ALA A 30 -14.62 -27.22 -13.15
N PRO A 31 -14.62 -26.94 -14.46
CA PRO A 31 -14.67 -28.00 -15.49
C PRO A 31 -13.54 -29.06 -15.38
N LEU A 32 -12.34 -28.66 -14.98
CA LEU A 32 -11.19 -29.56 -14.77
C LEU A 32 -11.07 -30.10 -13.33
N ALA A 33 -12.09 -29.92 -12.48
CA ALA A 33 -12.07 -30.45 -11.11
C ALA A 33 -11.90 -31.98 -11.05
N ALA A 34 -12.38 -32.69 -12.08
CA ALA A 34 -12.26 -34.15 -12.16
C ALA A 34 -10.79 -34.62 -12.32
N GLU A 35 -9.92 -33.83 -12.93
CA GLU A 35 -8.49 -34.12 -13.03
C GLU A 35 -7.77 -33.91 -11.70
N LEU A 36 -8.24 -32.94 -10.92
CA LEU A 36 -7.66 -32.54 -9.64
C LEU A 36 -8.00 -33.49 -8.49
N LYS A 37 -9.12 -34.22 -8.60
CA LYS A 37 -9.68 -35.07 -7.52
C LYS A 37 -9.57 -34.39 -6.15
N PRO A 38 -10.20 -33.21 -5.96
CA PRO A 38 -10.10 -32.46 -4.72
C PRO A 38 -10.80 -33.22 -3.58
N GLU A 39 -10.03 -34.02 -2.85
CA GLU A 39 -10.46 -34.73 -1.64
C GLU A 39 -9.93 -34.00 -0.40
N GLY A 40 -10.62 -34.19 0.74
CA GLY A 40 -10.28 -33.55 2.00
C GLY A 40 -11.20 -32.38 2.36
N ASP A 41 -10.81 -31.65 3.39
CA ASP A 41 -11.50 -30.43 3.82
C ASP A 41 -11.29 -29.27 2.84
N ASP A 42 -11.96 -28.15 3.06
CA ASP A 42 -11.94 -27.00 2.15
C ASP A 42 -10.53 -26.43 1.98
N ALA A 43 -9.75 -26.33 3.06
CA ALA A 43 -8.36 -25.93 3.04
C ALA A 43 -7.48 -26.85 2.17
N ALA A 44 -7.62 -28.17 2.31
CA ALA A 44 -6.87 -29.14 1.50
C ALA A 44 -7.22 -29.03 0.01
N VAL A 45 -8.50 -28.88 -0.31
CA VAL A 45 -8.98 -28.69 -1.69
C VAL A 45 -8.39 -27.42 -2.31
N LEU A 46 -8.42 -26.31 -1.58
CA LEU A 46 -7.85 -25.05 -2.04
C LEU A 46 -6.34 -25.15 -2.23
N ALA A 47 -5.61 -25.74 -1.27
CA ALA A 47 -4.16 -25.91 -1.39
C ALA A 47 -3.76 -26.76 -2.62
N ALA A 48 -4.45 -27.87 -2.85
CA ALA A 48 -4.21 -28.73 -4.01
C ALA A 48 -4.50 -28.01 -5.33
N TRP A 49 -5.64 -27.32 -5.44
CA TRP A 49 -5.98 -26.54 -6.63
C TRP A 49 -4.99 -25.39 -6.88
N ALA A 50 -4.57 -24.68 -5.83
CA ALA A 50 -3.60 -23.59 -5.97
C ALA A 50 -2.22 -24.09 -6.42
N GLY A 51 -1.79 -25.26 -5.94
CA GLY A 51 -0.58 -25.93 -6.40
C GLY A 51 -0.66 -26.26 -7.90
N HIS A 52 -1.74 -26.90 -8.34
CA HIS A 52 -1.93 -27.23 -9.74
C HIS A 52 -2.02 -26.00 -10.65
N CYS A 53 -2.75 -24.96 -10.22
CA CYS A 53 -2.82 -23.71 -10.97
C CYS A 53 -1.43 -23.09 -11.15
N ARG A 54 -0.60 -23.10 -10.10
CA ARG A 54 0.76 -22.58 -10.16
C ARG A 54 1.63 -23.34 -11.17
N GLU A 55 1.57 -24.68 -11.16
CA GLU A 55 2.32 -25.50 -12.11
C GLU A 55 1.90 -25.22 -13.55
N ARG A 56 0.59 -25.16 -13.82
CA ARG A 56 0.05 -24.87 -15.16
C ARG A 56 0.42 -23.47 -15.65
N LEU A 57 0.28 -22.45 -14.79
CA LEU A 57 0.63 -21.06 -15.14
C LEU A 57 2.15 -20.89 -15.31
N ALA A 58 2.96 -21.59 -14.52
CA ALA A 58 4.42 -21.55 -14.68
C ALA A 58 4.90 -22.24 -15.97
N ALA A 59 4.16 -23.25 -16.46
CA ALA A 59 4.48 -23.94 -17.70
C ALA A 59 4.20 -23.11 -18.97
N ASP A 60 3.34 -22.09 -18.88
CA ASP A 60 2.96 -21.22 -20.00
C ASP A 60 2.96 -19.74 -19.57
N GLY A 61 4.03 -19.04 -19.94
CA GLY A 61 4.18 -17.61 -19.66
C GLY A 61 3.09 -16.73 -20.29
N GLY A 62 2.47 -17.16 -21.40
CA GLY A 62 1.36 -16.45 -22.02
C GLY A 62 0.09 -16.49 -21.17
N LEU A 63 -0.21 -17.65 -20.57
CA LEU A 63 -1.34 -17.80 -19.64
C LEU A 63 -1.14 -16.96 -18.37
N LEU A 64 0.06 -17.02 -17.80
CA LEU A 64 0.42 -16.24 -16.61
C LEU A 64 0.26 -14.74 -16.87
N LEU A 65 0.84 -14.24 -17.96
CA LEU A 65 0.71 -12.83 -18.34
C LEU A 65 -0.74 -12.44 -18.63
N GLY A 66 -1.52 -13.33 -19.26
CA GLY A 66 -2.95 -13.13 -19.49
C GLY A 66 -3.73 -12.94 -18.19
N LEU A 67 -3.54 -13.84 -17.21
CA LEU A 67 -4.19 -13.77 -15.90
C LEU A 67 -3.83 -12.48 -15.16
N ILE A 68 -2.54 -12.13 -15.12
CA ILE A 68 -2.06 -10.91 -14.44
C ILE A 68 -2.59 -9.67 -15.14
N ARG A 69 -2.62 -9.63 -16.47
CA ARG A 69 -3.19 -8.51 -17.22
C ARG A 69 -4.67 -8.31 -16.90
N MET A 70 -5.47 -9.38 -16.90
CA MET A 70 -6.89 -9.29 -16.52
C MET A 70 -7.06 -8.77 -15.09
N TYR A 71 -6.17 -9.19 -14.18
CA TYR A 71 -6.21 -8.74 -12.79
C TYR A 71 -5.90 -7.25 -12.66
N LEU A 72 -4.79 -6.79 -13.25
CA LEU A 72 -4.32 -5.41 -13.14
C LEU A 72 -5.22 -4.43 -13.89
N SER A 73 -5.64 -4.76 -15.11
CA SER A 73 -6.48 -3.88 -15.93
C SER A 73 -7.94 -3.87 -15.51
N ARG A 74 -8.42 -4.93 -14.85
CA ARG A 74 -9.86 -5.20 -14.62
C ARG A 74 -10.68 -5.25 -15.91
N GLU A 75 -10.03 -5.35 -17.06
CA GLU A 75 -10.69 -5.44 -18.36
C GLU A 75 -11.03 -6.90 -18.67
N PRO A 76 -12.24 -7.18 -19.14
CA PRO A 76 -12.61 -8.52 -19.57
C PRO A 76 -11.96 -8.85 -20.92
N LEU A 77 -11.66 -10.13 -21.13
CA LEU A 77 -11.16 -10.64 -22.42
C LEU A 77 -12.32 -10.87 -23.39
N ALA A 78 -12.16 -10.37 -24.61
CA ALA A 78 -13.08 -10.64 -25.72
C ALA A 78 -12.56 -11.81 -26.58
N GLY A 79 -13.49 -12.63 -27.10
CA GLY A 79 -13.19 -13.76 -27.98
C GLY A 79 -12.73 -15.02 -27.24
N ASP A 80 -11.98 -15.87 -27.96
CA ASP A 80 -11.56 -17.18 -27.46
C ASP A 80 -10.61 -17.06 -26.26
N VAL A 81 -11.02 -17.65 -25.14
CA VAL A 81 -10.19 -17.73 -23.93
C VAL A 81 -9.46 -19.09 -23.91
N PRO A 82 -8.16 -19.11 -23.55
CA PRO A 82 -7.43 -20.36 -23.41
C PRO A 82 -8.13 -21.36 -22.50
N GLU A 83 -8.22 -22.62 -22.95
CA GLU A 83 -8.88 -23.72 -22.22
C GLU A 83 -8.42 -23.85 -20.76
N PRO A 84 -7.14 -23.66 -20.41
CA PRO A 84 -6.75 -23.74 -19.01
C PRO A 84 -7.41 -22.67 -18.12
N LEU A 85 -7.70 -21.48 -18.63
CA LEU A 85 -8.34 -20.43 -17.84
C LEU A 85 -9.82 -20.73 -17.59
N THR A 86 -10.53 -21.27 -18.59
CA THR A 86 -11.94 -21.67 -18.45
C THR A 86 -12.06 -22.99 -17.67
N GLY A 87 -11.17 -23.94 -17.95
CA GLY A 87 -11.11 -25.27 -17.36
C GLY A 87 -10.79 -25.26 -15.87
N LEU A 88 -9.84 -24.43 -15.44
CA LEU A 88 -9.54 -24.21 -14.01
C LEU A 88 -10.57 -23.31 -13.31
N GLY A 89 -11.55 -22.80 -14.05
CA GLY A 89 -12.58 -21.90 -13.53
C GLY A 89 -12.05 -20.51 -13.16
N LEU A 90 -10.90 -20.08 -13.72
CA LEU A 90 -10.28 -18.78 -13.45
C LEU A 90 -11.06 -17.61 -14.08
N VAL A 91 -11.82 -17.88 -15.14
CA VAL A 91 -12.70 -16.89 -15.78
C VAL A 91 -14.17 -17.29 -15.65
N ARG A 92 -15.05 -16.30 -15.69
CA ARG A 92 -16.49 -16.51 -15.85
C ARG A 92 -16.79 -16.97 -17.27
N GLN A 93 -17.81 -17.82 -17.44
CA GLN A 93 -18.23 -18.39 -18.72
C GLN A 93 -19.14 -17.45 -19.54
N GLU A 94 -19.14 -16.15 -19.22
CA GLU A 94 -19.96 -15.13 -19.88
C GLU A 94 -19.05 -14.18 -20.65
N GLU A 95 -19.43 -13.85 -21.90
CA GLU A 95 -18.72 -12.84 -22.69
C GLU A 95 -19.18 -11.42 -22.35
N PRO A 96 -18.26 -10.44 -22.21
CA PRO A 96 -16.81 -10.61 -22.25
C PRO A 96 -16.26 -11.24 -20.96
N HIS A 97 -15.26 -12.12 -21.08
CA HIS A 97 -14.78 -12.99 -20.01
C HIS A 97 -14.03 -12.19 -18.95
N SER A 98 -14.57 -12.13 -17.74
CA SER A 98 -13.91 -11.52 -16.57
C SER A 98 -13.39 -12.59 -15.60
N LEU A 99 -12.50 -12.20 -14.69
CA LEU A 99 -12.03 -13.10 -13.65
C LEU A 99 -13.19 -13.57 -12.76
N SER A 100 -13.21 -14.87 -12.47
CA SER A 100 -14.05 -15.44 -11.43
C SER A 100 -13.44 -15.16 -10.04
N TRP A 101 -14.10 -15.61 -8.96
CA TRP A 101 -13.49 -15.59 -7.63
C TRP A 101 -12.20 -16.43 -7.56
N LEU A 102 -12.17 -17.57 -8.24
CA LEU A 102 -10.96 -18.39 -8.34
C LEU A 102 -9.86 -17.67 -9.13
N GLY A 103 -10.22 -16.97 -10.21
CA GLY A 103 -9.29 -16.14 -10.98
C GLY A 103 -8.66 -15.04 -10.14
N LEU A 104 -9.48 -14.30 -9.38
CA LEU A 104 -9.00 -13.25 -8.47
C LEU A 104 -8.11 -13.83 -7.38
N TRP A 105 -8.50 -14.96 -6.79
CA TRP A 105 -7.74 -15.61 -5.74
C TRP A 105 -6.39 -16.16 -6.25
N ALA A 106 -6.36 -16.83 -7.41
CA ALA A 106 -5.12 -17.29 -8.03
C ALA A 106 -4.18 -16.13 -8.40
N ALA A 107 -4.71 -15.08 -9.04
CA ALA A 107 -3.92 -13.90 -9.39
C ALA A 107 -3.29 -13.25 -8.14
N ARG A 108 -4.07 -13.13 -7.04
CA ARG A 108 -3.56 -12.67 -5.74
C ARG A 108 -2.38 -13.51 -5.24
N LEU A 109 -2.49 -14.83 -5.26
CA LEU A 109 -1.41 -15.73 -4.82
C LEU A 109 -0.16 -15.60 -5.69
N VAL A 110 -0.34 -15.48 -7.00
CA VAL A 110 0.77 -15.31 -7.95
C VAL A 110 1.47 -13.97 -7.76
N ILE A 111 0.72 -12.87 -7.61
CA ILE A 111 1.29 -11.54 -7.36
C ILE A 111 2.09 -11.56 -6.05
N ALA A 112 1.52 -12.09 -4.97
CA ALA A 112 2.22 -12.22 -3.70
C ALA A 112 3.53 -13.01 -3.83
N ALA A 113 3.51 -14.15 -4.52
CA ALA A 113 4.70 -14.98 -4.73
C ALA A 113 5.77 -14.31 -5.62
N THR A 114 5.36 -13.51 -6.61
CA THR A 114 6.27 -12.93 -7.61
C THR A 114 6.85 -11.59 -7.15
N THR A 115 6.05 -10.82 -6.40
CA THR A 115 6.36 -9.42 -6.05
C THR A 115 6.63 -9.23 -4.55
N GLY A 116 6.28 -10.21 -3.73
CA GLY A 116 6.24 -10.08 -2.26
C GLY A 116 5.08 -9.23 -1.74
N GLN A 117 4.21 -8.72 -2.62
CA GLN A 117 3.09 -7.87 -2.24
C GLN A 117 1.85 -8.69 -1.90
N GLU A 118 1.47 -8.68 -0.63
CA GLU A 118 0.19 -9.21 -0.19
C GLU A 118 -0.94 -8.26 -0.60
N ILE A 119 -1.90 -8.76 -1.38
CA ILE A 119 -3.10 -8.00 -1.75
C ILE A 119 -4.16 -8.21 -0.67
N PRO A 120 -4.73 -7.18 -0.05
CA PRO A 120 -5.75 -7.38 0.98
C PRO A 120 -7.04 -7.98 0.42
N VAL A 121 -7.80 -8.66 1.29
CA VAL A 121 -9.15 -9.13 1.00
C VAL A 121 -10.10 -8.29 1.85
N MET A 122 -11.17 -7.76 1.25
CA MET A 122 -12.18 -6.99 1.98
C MET A 122 -12.74 -7.80 3.16
N GLY A 123 -12.80 -7.19 4.33
CA GLY A 123 -13.17 -7.80 5.61
C GLY A 123 -12.06 -8.58 6.30
N GLY A 124 -10.93 -8.82 5.63
CA GLY A 124 -9.80 -9.58 6.16
C GLY A 124 -9.08 -8.90 7.32
N LEU A 125 -9.28 -7.60 7.52
CA LEU A 125 -8.66 -6.85 8.62
C LEU A 125 -9.57 -6.73 9.85
N ALA A 126 -10.75 -7.35 9.87
CA ALA A 126 -11.73 -7.19 10.95
C ALA A 126 -11.17 -7.49 12.35
N GLU A 127 -10.28 -8.47 12.48
CA GLU A 127 -9.67 -8.87 13.76
C GLU A 127 -8.23 -8.38 13.93
N ALA A 128 -7.73 -7.55 13.00
CA ALA A 128 -6.37 -7.03 13.04
C ALA A 128 -6.14 -6.01 14.18
N ASP A 129 -4.89 -5.80 14.56
CA ASP A 129 -4.50 -4.64 15.37
C ASP A 129 -4.45 -3.36 14.50
N ALA A 130 -4.39 -2.18 15.15
CA ALA A 130 -4.38 -0.91 14.45
C ALA A 130 -3.18 -0.74 13.49
N ALA A 131 -1.99 -1.23 13.82
CA ALA A 131 -0.82 -1.12 12.95
C ALA A 131 -1.01 -1.92 11.65
N THR A 132 -1.53 -3.14 11.77
CA THR A 132 -1.85 -4.03 10.65
C THR A 132 -3.00 -3.48 9.81
N LEU A 133 -4.04 -2.92 10.44
CA LEU A 133 -5.11 -2.20 9.75
C LEU A 133 -4.54 -1.05 8.90
N LEU A 134 -3.77 -0.15 9.52
CA LEU A 134 -3.18 0.99 8.81
C LEU A 134 -2.19 0.58 7.72
N HIS A 135 -1.52 -0.57 7.86
CA HIS A 135 -0.66 -1.10 6.81
C HIS A 135 -1.47 -1.55 5.58
N GLY A 136 -2.56 -2.27 5.78
CA GLY A 136 -3.43 -2.77 4.72
C GLY A 136 -4.17 -1.64 3.98
N LEU A 137 -4.75 -0.70 4.74
CA LEU A 137 -5.57 0.40 4.20
C LEU A 137 -4.82 1.36 3.25
N ARG A 138 -3.48 1.33 3.25
CA ARG A 138 -2.65 2.08 2.28
C ARG A 138 -3.02 1.79 0.83
N SER A 139 -3.43 0.54 0.56
CA SER A 139 -3.82 0.08 -0.78
C SER A 139 -5.30 0.31 -1.11
N TYR A 140 -6.12 0.67 -0.12
CA TYR A 140 -7.56 0.79 -0.29
C TYR A 140 -7.93 2.16 -0.88
N PRO A 141 -8.81 2.21 -1.89
CA PRO A 141 -9.57 3.40 -2.25
C PRO A 141 -10.38 3.92 -1.06
N ARG A 142 -10.64 5.24 -1.02
CA ARG A 142 -11.30 5.90 0.12
C ARG A 142 -12.63 5.27 0.54
N GLY A 143 -13.52 4.96 -0.41
CA GLY A 143 -14.81 4.33 -0.10
C GLY A 143 -14.67 2.93 0.51
N GLU A 144 -13.66 2.17 0.10
CA GLU A 144 -13.39 0.83 0.63
C GLU A 144 -12.70 0.90 2.00
N ARG A 145 -11.94 1.98 2.30
CA ARG A 145 -11.40 2.21 3.64
C ARG A 145 -12.49 2.37 4.68
N ASP A 146 -13.53 3.15 4.38
CA ASP A 146 -14.64 3.37 5.31
C ASP A 146 -15.42 2.07 5.58
N GLU A 147 -15.61 1.23 4.55
CA GLU A 147 -16.23 -0.09 4.70
C GLU A 147 -15.37 -1.03 5.56
N GLU A 148 -14.07 -1.12 5.29
CA GLU A 148 -13.15 -1.96 6.06
C GLU A 148 -13.05 -1.50 7.52
N LEU A 149 -12.98 -0.17 7.74
CA LEU A 149 -12.99 0.42 9.07
C LEU A 149 -14.29 0.09 9.81
N ALA A 150 -15.45 0.15 9.15
CA ALA A 150 -16.72 -0.23 9.76
C ALA A 150 -16.74 -1.72 10.17
N GLY A 151 -16.15 -2.60 9.35
CA GLY A 151 -15.94 -4.01 9.68
C GLY A 151 -15.06 -4.19 10.92
N TRP A 152 -13.91 -3.51 10.96
CA TRP A 152 -13.01 -3.51 12.11
C TRP A 152 -13.65 -2.94 13.37
N LEU A 153 -14.53 -1.96 13.27
CA LEU A 153 -15.19 -1.37 14.45
C LEU A 153 -16.35 -2.21 15.02
N LYS A 154 -16.83 -3.24 14.32
CA LYS A 154 -18.08 -3.96 14.65
C LYS A 154 -18.16 -4.45 16.10
N ASN A 155 -17.03 -4.88 16.67
CA ASN A 155 -16.93 -5.43 18.03
C ASN A 155 -16.01 -4.57 18.95
N ARG A 156 -15.73 -3.32 18.56
CA ARG A 156 -14.80 -2.43 19.29
C ARG A 156 -15.52 -1.19 19.80
N GLU A 157 -15.10 -0.71 20.97
CA GLU A 157 -15.52 0.61 21.47
C GLU A 157 -14.77 1.70 20.69
N ARG A 158 -15.49 2.72 20.22
CA ARG A 158 -14.97 3.68 19.22
C ARG A 158 -13.85 4.55 19.80
N ALA A 159 -13.92 4.98 21.06
CA ALA A 159 -12.87 5.77 21.69
C ALA A 159 -11.60 4.94 21.92
N ALA A 160 -11.73 3.70 22.39
CA ALA A 160 -10.62 2.76 22.52
C ALA A 160 -9.95 2.49 21.16
N ALA A 161 -10.75 2.29 20.10
CA ALA A 161 -10.26 2.08 18.75
C ALA A 161 -9.52 3.31 18.19
N ALA A 162 -10.04 4.52 18.42
CA ALA A 162 -9.37 5.76 18.05
C ALA A 162 -8.04 5.94 18.78
N PHE A 163 -7.99 5.63 20.08
CA PHE A 163 -6.76 5.64 20.87
C PHE A 163 -5.75 4.61 20.37
N GLU A 164 -6.20 3.40 20.02
CA GLU A 164 -5.35 2.34 19.46
C GLU A 164 -4.66 2.82 18.17
N ILE A 165 -5.43 3.39 17.23
CA ILE A 165 -4.89 3.97 15.99
C ILE A 165 -3.90 5.10 16.28
N ALA A 166 -4.25 6.03 17.19
CA ALA A 166 -3.38 7.14 17.55
C ALA A 166 -2.04 6.66 18.12
N SER A 167 -2.06 5.61 18.96
CA SER A 167 -0.87 5.09 19.65
C SER A 167 0.19 4.53 18.71
N VAL A 168 -0.21 4.06 17.51
CA VAL A 168 0.71 3.46 16.53
C VAL A 168 1.21 4.44 15.47
N LEU A 169 0.62 5.65 15.35
CA LEU A 169 0.97 6.62 14.29
C LEU A 169 2.47 6.96 14.27
N GLY A 170 3.12 7.00 15.42
CA GLY A 170 4.56 7.27 15.53
C GLY A 170 5.45 6.24 14.84
N GLN A 171 5.00 4.98 14.79
CA GLN A 171 5.82 3.81 14.47
C GLN A 171 5.56 3.24 13.07
N VAL A 172 4.39 3.52 12.50
CA VAL A 172 4.01 3.04 11.17
C VAL A 172 4.69 3.81 10.04
N SER A 173 4.61 3.24 8.83
CA SER A 173 5.10 3.88 7.61
C SER A 173 4.47 5.26 7.36
N PRO A 174 5.14 6.18 6.67
CA PRO A 174 4.57 7.47 6.29
C PRO A 174 3.20 7.40 5.62
N LEU A 175 2.97 6.47 4.68
CA LEU A 175 1.65 6.31 4.07
C LEU A 175 0.61 5.75 5.05
N SER A 176 0.97 4.79 5.91
CA SER A 176 0.08 4.31 6.97
C SER A 176 -0.29 5.41 7.96
N ARG A 177 0.67 6.29 8.28
CA ARG A 177 0.47 7.45 9.15
C ARG A 177 -0.50 8.43 8.50
N ALA A 178 -0.35 8.71 7.20
CA ALA A 178 -1.26 9.55 6.43
C ALA A 178 -2.70 9.03 6.50
N VAL A 179 -2.89 7.72 6.25
CA VAL A 179 -4.19 7.06 6.36
C VAL A 179 -4.74 7.16 7.79
N GLY A 180 -3.94 6.85 8.81
CA GLY A 180 -4.41 6.92 10.20
C GLY A 180 -4.83 8.32 10.64
N VAL A 181 -4.12 9.37 10.20
CA VAL A 181 -4.53 10.76 10.43
C VAL A 181 -5.86 11.06 9.73
N GLU A 182 -6.04 10.64 8.47
CA GLU A 182 -7.31 10.80 7.73
C GLU A 182 -8.48 10.15 8.50
N LEU A 183 -8.32 8.88 8.91
CA LEU A 183 -9.37 8.13 9.62
C LEU A 183 -9.75 8.81 10.94
N LEU A 184 -8.76 9.24 11.72
CA LEU A 184 -9.01 9.93 12.99
C LEU A 184 -9.64 11.32 12.78
N SER A 185 -9.25 12.05 11.73
CA SER A 185 -9.79 13.39 11.47
C SER A 185 -11.21 13.38 10.91
N SER A 186 -11.55 12.35 10.12
CA SER A 186 -12.75 12.36 9.28
C SER A 186 -13.71 11.19 9.52
N SER A 187 -13.22 9.97 9.72
CA SER A 187 -14.07 8.77 9.78
C SER A 187 -14.47 8.37 11.22
N LEU A 188 -13.69 8.76 12.24
CA LEU A 188 -13.90 8.39 13.64
C LEU A 188 -14.58 9.47 14.50
N GLY A 189 -15.09 10.55 13.91
CA GLY A 189 -15.90 11.54 14.62
C GLY A 189 -15.13 12.32 15.69
N ASP A 190 -15.80 12.63 16.81
CA ASP A 190 -15.22 13.41 17.91
C ASP A 190 -14.13 12.65 18.66
N GLU A 191 -14.28 11.34 18.81
CA GLU A 191 -13.31 10.46 19.46
C GLU A 191 -11.97 10.49 18.71
N GLY A 192 -12.02 10.42 17.37
CA GLY A 192 -10.83 10.54 16.53
C GLY A 192 -10.15 11.90 16.63
N ARG A 193 -10.94 12.99 16.61
CA ARG A 193 -10.42 14.37 16.79
C ARG A 193 -9.76 14.58 18.14
N LEU A 194 -10.34 14.01 19.20
CA LEU A 194 -9.78 14.08 20.56
C LEU A 194 -8.44 13.34 20.63
N ALA A 195 -8.36 12.13 20.05
CA ALA A 195 -7.13 11.35 19.99
C ALA A 195 -6.01 12.08 19.24
N LEU A 196 -6.30 12.72 18.09
CA LEU A 196 -5.33 13.53 17.35
C LEU A 196 -4.86 14.75 18.15
N SER A 197 -5.79 15.41 18.87
CA SER A 197 -5.45 16.61 19.65
C SER A 197 -4.41 16.29 20.72
N GLY A 198 -4.48 15.10 21.34
CA GLY A 198 -3.49 14.65 22.31
C GLY A 198 -2.08 14.43 21.73
N LEU A 199 -1.97 14.21 20.42
CA LEU A 199 -0.68 13.99 19.73
C LEU A 199 -0.06 15.28 19.19
N LEU A 200 -0.77 16.42 19.23
CA LEU A 200 -0.22 17.67 18.71
C LEU A 200 1.01 18.13 19.51
N GLU A 201 1.10 17.83 20.80
CA GLU A 201 2.26 18.21 21.62
C GLU A 201 3.52 17.36 21.34
N GLU A 202 3.38 16.22 20.67
CA GLU A 202 4.52 15.42 20.23
C GLU A 202 5.27 16.18 19.12
N PRO A 203 6.58 16.44 19.20
CA PRO A 203 7.26 17.36 18.28
C PRO A 203 7.10 16.97 16.79
N ARG A 204 7.77 15.91 16.36
CA ARG A 204 7.80 15.46 14.97
C ARG A 204 6.44 14.95 14.48
N LEU A 205 5.76 14.15 15.30
CA LEU A 205 4.46 13.57 14.95
C LEU A 205 3.35 14.63 14.93
N GLY A 206 3.32 15.51 15.93
CA GLY A 206 2.37 16.62 16.02
C GLY A 206 2.53 17.62 14.88
N ALA A 207 3.76 17.88 14.43
CA ALA A 207 3.99 18.70 13.23
C ALA A 207 3.40 18.06 11.95
N VAL A 208 3.56 16.74 11.76
CA VAL A 208 2.93 16.02 10.63
C VAL A 208 1.41 16.07 10.72
N ILE A 209 0.85 15.86 11.90
CA ILE A 209 -0.60 15.93 12.12
C ILE A 209 -1.11 17.34 11.82
N ALA A 210 -0.44 18.38 12.32
CA ALA A 210 -0.81 19.77 12.10
C ALA A 210 -0.81 20.11 10.60
N ALA A 211 0.25 19.76 9.87
CA ALA A 211 0.35 19.97 8.43
C ALA A 211 -0.76 19.25 7.65
N ARG A 212 -1.08 18.00 8.01
CA ARG A 212 -2.13 17.21 7.34
C ARG A 212 -3.56 17.67 7.66
N THR A 213 -3.76 18.30 8.81
CA THR A 213 -5.08 18.75 9.26
C THR A 213 -5.33 20.25 9.07
N GLY A 214 -4.39 20.96 8.44
CA GLY A 214 -4.50 22.39 8.13
C GLY A 214 -4.40 23.31 9.35
N ARG A 215 -3.62 22.91 10.37
CA ARG A 215 -3.37 23.71 11.57
C ARG A 215 -2.11 24.57 11.43
N ASP A 216 -2.17 25.49 10.47
CA ASP A 216 -1.06 26.35 10.07
C ASP A 216 -0.65 27.34 11.18
N GLU A 217 -1.49 27.54 12.20
CA GLU A 217 -1.20 28.37 13.36
C GLU A 217 -0.10 27.80 14.28
N ARG A 218 0.20 26.49 14.18
CA ARG A 218 1.24 25.86 14.98
C ARG A 218 2.62 26.35 14.53
N ARG A 219 3.36 26.95 15.45
CA ARG A 219 4.78 27.24 15.24
C ARG A 219 5.55 25.92 15.11
N THR A 220 6.12 25.68 13.93
CA THR A 220 6.88 24.46 13.63
C THR A 220 8.37 24.79 13.59
N ALA A 221 9.17 24.03 14.34
CA ALA A 221 10.62 24.17 14.34
C ALA A 221 11.22 23.73 12.98
N PRO A 222 12.39 24.25 12.57
CA PRO A 222 13.01 23.85 11.30
C PRO A 222 13.25 22.34 11.15
N GLU A 223 13.58 21.64 12.24
CA GLU A 223 13.76 20.19 12.24
C GLU A 223 12.45 19.42 12.04
N GLU A 224 11.35 19.92 12.60
CA GLU A 224 10.01 19.38 12.43
C GLU A 224 9.53 19.62 10.98
N LEU A 225 9.80 20.78 10.40
CA LEU A 225 9.51 21.06 8.99
C LEU A 225 10.24 20.06 8.06
N ALA A 226 11.52 19.79 8.32
CA ALA A 226 12.25 18.77 7.58
C ALA A 226 11.62 17.39 7.74
N TRP A 227 11.17 17.03 8.95
CA TRP A 227 10.46 15.77 9.19
C TRP A 227 9.16 15.67 8.39
N VAL A 228 8.34 16.72 8.39
CA VAL A 228 7.06 16.80 7.67
C VAL A 228 7.27 16.61 6.17
N LEU A 229 8.23 17.32 5.59
CA LEU A 229 8.53 17.23 4.16
C LEU A 229 8.98 15.82 3.76
N VAL A 230 9.83 15.18 4.57
CA VAL A 230 10.25 13.79 4.30
C VAL A 230 9.09 12.81 4.47
N ASP A 231 8.27 12.92 5.52
CA ASP A 231 7.11 12.04 5.75
C ASP A 231 6.08 12.15 4.61
N MET A 232 5.73 13.37 4.21
CA MET A 232 4.77 13.59 3.12
C MET A 232 5.30 13.07 1.78
N THR A 233 6.57 13.34 1.46
CA THR A 233 7.20 12.82 0.23
C THR A 233 7.27 11.30 0.24
N ALA A 234 7.69 10.71 1.37
CA ALA A 234 7.75 9.26 1.51
C ALA A 234 6.37 8.61 1.39
N ALA A 235 5.31 9.23 1.93
CA ALA A 235 3.95 8.73 1.78
C ALA A 235 3.50 8.70 0.30
N LEU A 236 3.86 9.71 -0.50
CA LEU A 236 3.58 9.74 -1.94
C LEU A 236 4.36 8.65 -2.69
N LEU A 237 5.63 8.44 -2.34
CA LEU A 237 6.45 7.38 -2.93
C LEU A 237 5.91 5.98 -2.58
N GLU A 238 5.45 5.78 -1.35
CA GLU A 238 4.83 4.51 -0.92
C GLU A 238 3.49 4.23 -1.62
N PHE A 239 2.77 5.27 -2.06
CA PHE A 239 1.50 5.10 -2.75
C PHE A 239 1.68 4.51 -4.16
N GLY A 240 2.83 4.76 -4.80
CA GLY A 240 3.22 4.10 -6.04
C GLY A 240 2.73 4.78 -7.33
N GLY A 241 2.65 6.11 -7.35
CA GLY A 241 2.47 6.88 -8.59
C GLY A 241 3.76 7.01 -9.41
N GLU A 242 3.68 7.58 -10.61
CA GLU A 242 4.88 7.86 -11.42
C GLU A 242 5.83 8.77 -10.63
N THR A 243 7.11 8.39 -10.55
CA THR A 243 8.09 9.12 -9.72
C THR A 243 8.21 10.60 -10.11
N GLY A 244 8.00 10.92 -11.39
CA GLY A 244 7.92 12.29 -11.89
C GLY A 244 6.77 13.08 -11.28
N GLU A 245 5.57 12.51 -11.20
CA GLU A 245 4.40 13.15 -10.59
C GLU A 245 4.60 13.38 -9.08
N VAL A 246 5.28 12.46 -8.40
CA VAL A 246 5.64 12.64 -6.98
C VAL A 246 6.59 13.83 -6.81
N ILE A 247 7.61 13.94 -7.67
CA ILE A 247 8.54 15.08 -7.66
C ILE A 247 7.80 16.40 -7.93
N GLU A 248 6.92 16.44 -8.92
CA GLU A 248 6.10 17.62 -9.22
C GLU A 248 5.16 17.99 -8.05
N SER A 249 4.55 17.00 -7.40
CA SER A 249 3.68 17.21 -6.25
C SER A 249 4.43 17.80 -5.05
N VAL A 250 5.67 17.36 -4.83
CA VAL A 250 6.53 17.87 -3.75
C VAL A 250 7.13 19.24 -4.08
N ALA A 251 7.24 19.59 -5.37
CA ALA A 251 7.70 20.90 -5.78
C ALA A 251 6.76 22.03 -5.34
N LEU A 252 5.46 21.77 -5.09
CA LEU A 252 4.49 22.75 -4.57
C LEU A 252 4.49 24.11 -5.32
N GLY A 253 4.82 24.11 -6.61
CA GLY A 253 4.93 25.33 -7.43
C GLY A 253 6.20 26.16 -7.20
N MET A 254 7.14 25.68 -6.39
CA MET A 254 8.45 26.31 -6.15
C MET A 254 9.34 26.24 -7.40
N ASP A 255 10.15 27.26 -7.62
CA ASP A 255 11.18 27.20 -8.65
C ASP A 255 12.36 26.28 -8.23
N ALA A 256 13.25 25.97 -9.16
CA ALA A 256 14.36 25.05 -8.89
C ALA A 256 15.39 25.56 -7.87
N GLU A 257 15.53 26.88 -7.67
CA GLU A 257 16.40 27.43 -6.64
C GLU A 257 15.76 27.28 -5.26
N GLU A 258 14.49 27.59 -5.14
CA GLU A 258 13.68 27.39 -3.94
C GLU A 258 13.66 25.90 -3.54
N GLN A 259 13.41 25.00 -4.50
CA GLN A 259 13.44 23.55 -4.27
C GLN A 259 14.81 23.06 -3.80
N ALA A 260 15.90 23.55 -4.41
CA ALA A 260 17.25 23.21 -3.98
C ALA A 260 17.52 23.68 -2.54
N GLY A 261 17.00 24.85 -2.15
CA GLY A 261 17.02 25.34 -0.77
C GLY A 261 16.29 24.42 0.20
N THR A 262 15.07 23.98 -0.16
CA THR A 262 14.27 23.04 0.63
C THR A 262 14.93 21.67 0.76
N ILE A 263 15.50 21.13 -0.32
CA ILE A 263 16.19 19.82 -0.26
C ILE A 263 17.44 19.88 0.62
N ALA A 264 18.12 21.02 0.66
CA ALA A 264 19.28 21.19 1.51
C ALA A 264 18.95 21.08 3.02
N ILE A 265 17.71 21.35 3.43
CA ILE A 265 17.28 21.26 4.84
C ILE A 265 16.83 19.85 5.26
N LEU A 266 16.50 18.95 4.32
CA LEU A 266 15.98 17.61 4.65
C LEU A 266 16.97 16.77 5.46
N ALA A 267 18.27 16.96 5.27
CA ALA A 267 19.31 16.25 6.01
C ALA A 267 19.31 16.50 7.52
N PHE A 268 18.62 17.54 8.01
CA PHE A 268 18.57 17.90 9.43
C PHE A 268 17.44 17.20 10.21
N GLY A 269 16.44 16.63 9.53
CA GLY A 269 15.24 16.10 10.19
C GLY A 269 15.46 14.78 10.95
N GLU A 270 16.50 13.99 10.64
CA GLU A 270 16.69 12.62 11.17
C GLU A 270 15.55 11.63 10.84
N HIS A 271 14.77 11.88 9.78
CA HIS A 271 13.69 10.97 9.40
C HIS A 271 14.25 9.67 8.80
N PRO A 272 13.77 8.47 9.20
CA PRO A 272 14.28 7.18 8.69
C PRO A 272 14.27 7.07 7.16
N TRP A 273 13.31 7.74 6.51
CA TRP A 273 13.15 7.76 5.05
C TRP A 273 13.96 8.83 4.32
N THR A 274 14.71 9.68 5.03
CA THR A 274 15.45 10.80 4.42
C THR A 274 16.38 10.31 3.31
N GLY A 275 17.12 9.22 3.54
CA GLY A 275 18.03 8.67 2.54
C GLY A 275 17.32 8.21 1.26
N ARG A 276 16.15 7.56 1.41
CA ARG A 276 15.34 7.09 0.27
C ARG A 276 14.78 8.26 -0.54
N VAL A 277 14.18 9.25 0.14
CA VAL A 277 13.66 10.46 -0.51
C VAL A 277 14.76 11.19 -1.28
N LEU A 278 15.94 11.39 -0.66
CA LEU A 278 17.06 12.06 -1.33
C LEU A 278 17.56 11.28 -2.55
N ARG A 279 17.56 9.94 -2.52
CA ARG A 279 17.97 9.11 -3.66
C ARG A 279 17.01 9.28 -4.84
N VAL A 280 15.70 9.27 -4.58
CA VAL A 280 14.69 9.52 -5.62
C VAL A 280 14.92 10.88 -6.30
N PHE A 281 15.19 11.94 -5.53
CA PHE A 281 15.53 13.23 -6.13
C PHE A 281 16.83 13.22 -6.94
N ILE A 282 17.81 12.39 -6.58
CA ILE A 282 19.07 12.28 -7.33
C ILE A 282 18.86 11.58 -8.67
N ASP A 283 18.02 10.56 -8.69
CA ASP A 283 17.89 9.64 -9.82
C ASP A 283 16.84 10.14 -10.84
N HIS A 284 15.83 10.89 -10.40
CA HIS A 284 14.68 11.24 -11.24
C HIS A 284 14.42 12.75 -11.42
N HIS A 285 15.06 13.64 -10.65
CA HIS A 285 14.75 15.07 -10.77
C HIS A 285 15.35 15.70 -12.05
N PRO A 286 14.57 16.48 -12.85
CA PRO A 286 15.04 17.01 -14.13
C PRO A 286 16.07 18.15 -13.99
N ASP A 287 16.00 18.96 -12.93
CA ASP A 287 16.94 20.07 -12.69
C ASP A 287 18.21 19.63 -11.94
N ALA A 288 19.38 19.88 -12.54
CA ALA A 288 20.67 19.49 -12.00
C ALA A 288 21.05 20.21 -10.68
N ARG A 289 20.52 21.40 -10.40
CA ARG A 289 20.77 22.13 -9.13
C ARG A 289 20.13 21.40 -7.97
N VAL A 290 18.90 20.93 -8.17
CA VAL A 290 18.16 20.15 -7.20
C VAL A 290 18.84 18.81 -6.93
N VAL A 291 19.26 18.10 -7.99
CA VAL A 291 20.07 16.87 -7.89
C VAL A 291 21.37 17.12 -7.09
N ALA A 292 22.07 18.22 -7.36
CA ALA A 292 23.30 18.56 -6.64
C ALA A 292 23.05 18.86 -5.15
N ALA A 293 21.95 19.54 -4.82
CA ALA A 293 21.51 19.76 -3.45
C ALA A 293 21.19 18.44 -2.74
N ALA A 294 20.47 17.53 -3.39
CA ALA A 294 20.13 16.21 -2.86
C ALA A 294 21.38 15.36 -2.58
N ARG A 295 22.36 15.33 -3.52
CA ARG A 295 23.65 14.66 -3.30
C ARG A 295 24.42 15.24 -2.12
N LYS A 296 24.40 16.57 -1.94
CA LYS A 296 25.06 17.25 -0.81
C LYS A 296 24.36 16.92 0.51
N ALA A 297 23.03 16.92 0.54
CA ALA A 297 22.24 16.53 1.69
C ALA A 297 22.48 15.05 2.07
N LEU A 298 22.54 14.14 1.10
CA LEU A 298 22.77 12.72 1.36
C LEU A 298 24.16 12.47 1.95
N ARG A 299 25.20 13.13 1.42
CA ARG A 299 26.55 13.06 2.02
C ARG A 299 26.57 13.58 3.45
N ARG A 300 25.85 14.67 3.75
CA ARG A 300 25.73 15.21 5.11
C ARG A 300 25.02 14.22 6.04
N LEU A 301 23.93 13.60 5.58
CA LEU A 301 23.19 12.60 6.35
C LEU A 301 24.11 11.44 6.79
N HIS A 302 24.91 10.91 5.87
CA HIS A 302 25.87 9.84 6.19
C HIS A 302 26.96 10.32 7.17
N GLY A 303 27.54 11.50 6.95
CA GLY A 303 28.55 12.05 7.87
C GLY A 303 28.00 12.33 9.27
N LEU A 304 26.74 12.73 9.40
CA LEU A 304 26.07 12.88 10.71
C LEU A 304 25.84 11.54 11.41
N ALA A 305 25.53 10.48 10.65
CA ALA A 305 25.36 9.14 11.21
C ALA A 305 26.69 8.57 11.74
N GLU A 306 27.79 8.78 11.00
CA GLU A 306 29.14 8.35 11.40
C GLU A 306 29.63 9.04 12.68
N LEU A 307 29.27 10.31 12.91
CA LEU A 307 29.62 11.05 14.13
C LEU A 307 28.86 10.58 15.38
N ARG A 308 27.82 9.76 15.22
CA ARG A 308 26.93 9.31 16.31
C ARG A 308 27.09 7.83 16.68
N ALA A 309 27.80 7.07 15.83
CA ALA A 309 28.17 5.68 16.07
C ALA A 309 29.45 5.60 16.91
#